data_AF-A0A5S3QG02-F1
#
_entry.id   AF-A0A5S3QG02-F1
#
_cell.length_a   1.000
_cell.length_b   1.000
_cell.length_c   1.000
_cell.angle_alpha   90.00
_cell.angle_beta   90.00
_cell.angle_gamma   90.00
#
_symmetry.space_group_name_H-M   'P 1'
#
loop_
_entity.id
_entity.type
_entity.pdbx_description
1 polymer ?
#
loop_
_entity_poly.entity_id
_entity_poly.type
_entity_poly.pdbx_seq_one_letter_code
_entity_poly.pdbx_strand_id
1 'polypeptide(L)'
;MSNAVKMQHGLQSHDEAVQLANDINRTEAALKQMKDELKAYVKEQGGVDTGEEVWDYFESVSWQFDSSHLKQVAREMAMEGTDPWSMLSISKSNINKLGWDEQRLSQLGTKKVTQRFTSRKRN
;
A
#
# COMPACT_ATOMS: atom_id res chain seq x y z
N MET A 1 6.15 -31.55 -9.52
CA MET A 1 5.66 -31.00 -10.80
C MET A 1 4.88 -29.74 -10.49
N SER A 2 5.45 -28.58 -10.85
CA SER A 2 4.90 -27.28 -10.52
C SER A 2 3.73 -26.97 -11.46
N ASN A 3 2.52 -26.83 -10.90
CA ASN A 3 1.32 -26.54 -11.66
C ASN A 3 1.28 -25.03 -11.94
N ALA A 4 2.11 -24.59 -12.87
CA ALA A 4 2.04 -23.24 -13.41
C ALA A 4 0.68 -23.08 -14.09
N VAL A 5 -0.20 -22.28 -13.47
CA VAL A 5 -1.49 -21.91 -14.06
C VAL A 5 -1.19 -21.13 -15.34
N LYS A 6 -1.28 -21.81 -16.49
CA LYS A 6 -1.23 -21.17 -17.81
C LYS A 6 -2.50 -20.33 -17.99
N MET A 7 -2.48 -19.09 -17.52
CA MET A 7 -3.50 -18.09 -17.88
C MET A 7 -3.14 -17.54 -19.27
N GLN A 8 -3.43 -18.30 -20.33
CA GLN A 8 -3.08 -17.92 -21.70
C GLN A 8 -4.27 -17.54 -22.59
N HIS A 9 -5.49 -17.39 -22.05
CA HIS A 9 -6.64 -16.85 -22.79
C HIS A 9 -7.27 -15.70 -21.99
N GLY A 10 -7.44 -14.54 -22.65
CA GLY A 10 -8.15 -13.40 -22.07
C GLY A 10 -9.60 -13.74 -21.79
N LEU A 11 -10.22 -13.05 -20.82
CA LEU A 11 -11.63 -13.22 -20.46
C LEU A 11 -12.53 -12.99 -21.68
N GLN A 12 -13.39 -13.95 -22.00
CA GLN A 12 -14.25 -13.95 -23.19
C GLN A 12 -15.72 -13.65 -22.86
N SER A 13 -16.12 -13.72 -21.58
CA SER A 13 -17.49 -13.43 -21.14
C SER A 13 -17.55 -12.77 -19.76
N HIS A 14 -18.71 -12.18 -19.43
CA HIS A 14 -18.95 -11.62 -18.11
C HIS A 14 -18.92 -12.69 -17.01
N ASP A 15 -19.49 -13.87 -17.27
CA ASP A 15 -19.53 -14.98 -16.31
C ASP A 15 -18.11 -15.48 -16.00
N GLU A 16 -17.23 -15.57 -17.00
CA GLU A 16 -15.80 -15.85 -16.77
C GLU A 16 -15.13 -14.79 -15.91
N ALA A 17 -15.44 -13.51 -16.11
CA ALA A 17 -14.89 -12.42 -15.31
C ALA A 17 -15.37 -12.48 -13.85
N VAL A 18 -16.64 -12.84 -13.63
CA VAL A 18 -17.21 -13.06 -12.30
C VAL A 18 -16.53 -14.25 -11.62
N GLN A 19 -16.35 -15.36 -12.34
CA GLN A 19 -15.68 -16.54 -11.81
C GLN A 19 -14.23 -16.22 -11.42
N LEU A 20 -13.48 -15.54 -12.29
CA LEU A 20 -12.11 -15.12 -11.98
C LEU A 20 -12.05 -14.20 -10.75
N ALA A 21 -12.98 -13.24 -10.63
CA ALA A 21 -13.04 -12.35 -9.47
C ALA A 21 -13.28 -13.12 -8.16
N ASN A 22 -14.15 -14.13 -8.18
CA ASN A 22 -14.39 -15.00 -7.03
C ASN A 22 -13.18 -15.87 -6.70
N ASP A 23 -12.49 -16.40 -7.70
CA ASP A 23 -11.27 -17.19 -7.52
C ASP A 23 -10.12 -16.35 -6.94
N ILE A 24 -9.99 -15.08 -7.36
CA ILE A 24 -9.06 -14.13 -6.74
C ILE A 24 -9.40 -13.96 -5.27
N ASN A 25 -10.66 -13.65 -4.93
CA ASN A 25 -11.08 -13.45 -3.53
C ASN A 25 -10.79 -14.68 -2.65
N ARG A 26 -11.04 -15.89 -3.18
CA ARG A 26 -10.77 -17.15 -2.46
C ARG A 26 -9.27 -17.37 -2.26
N THR A 27 -8.48 -17.14 -3.31
CA THR A 27 -7.01 -17.29 -3.25
C THR A 27 -6.39 -16.30 -2.27
N GLU A 28 -6.84 -15.04 -2.27
CA GLU A 28 -6.38 -14.03 -1.32
C GLU A 28 -6.71 -14.39 0.14
N ALA A 29 -7.90 -14.95 0.39
CA ALA A 29 -8.28 -15.42 1.72
C ALA A 29 -7.41 -16.59 2.19
N ALA A 30 -7.17 -17.58 1.32
CA ALA A 30 -6.30 -18.72 1.62
C ALA A 30 -4.85 -18.27 1.87
N LEU A 31 -4.30 -17.37 1.02
CA LEU A 31 -2.96 -16.81 1.19
C LEU A 31 -2.83 -16.07 2.53
N LYS A 32 -3.85 -15.31 2.93
CA LYS A 32 -3.85 -14.64 4.23
C LYS A 32 -3.74 -15.65 5.38
N GLN A 33 -4.54 -16.72 5.35
CA GLN A 33 -4.50 -17.75 6.39
C GLN A 33 -3.11 -18.42 6.45
N MET A 34 -2.57 -18.83 5.30
CA MET A 34 -1.23 -19.45 5.22
C MET A 34 -0.13 -18.54 5.79
N LYS A 35 -0.18 -17.23 5.50
CA LYS A 35 0.77 -16.26 6.06
C LYS A 35 0.63 -16.11 7.57
N ASP A 36 -0.59 -16.16 8.09
CA ASP A 36 -0.83 -16.03 9.53
C ASP A 36 -0.33 -17.28 10.27
N GLU A 37 -0.51 -18.48 9.71
CA GLU A 37 0.06 -19.73 10.23
C GLU A 37 1.60 -19.71 10.22
N LEU A 38 2.22 -19.32 9.11
CA LEU A 38 3.68 -19.23 9.00
C LEU A 38 4.26 -18.20 10.00
N LYS A 39 3.61 -17.05 10.16
CA LYS A 39 4.02 -16.05 11.17
C LYS A 39 3.97 -16.61 12.59
N ALA A 40 2.91 -17.35 12.93
CA ALA A 40 2.79 -17.96 14.26
C ALA A 40 3.93 -18.95 14.50
N TYR A 41 4.23 -19.79 13.53
CA TYR A 41 5.36 -20.71 13.59
C TYR A 41 6.70 -19.97 13.75
N VAL A 42 6.99 -19.00 12.87
CA VAL A 42 8.25 -18.22 12.90
C VAL A 42 8.44 -17.48 14.22
N LYS A 43 7.36 -16.96 14.81
CA LYS A 43 7.40 -16.29 16.11
C LYS A 43 7.85 -17.22 17.25
N GLU A 44 7.53 -18.51 17.16
CA GLU A 44 7.83 -19.50 18.21
C GLU A 44 9.13 -20.25 17.96
N GLN A 45 9.44 -20.55 16.70
CA GLN A 45 10.52 -21.47 16.31
C GLN A 45 11.70 -20.76 15.63
N GLY A 46 11.56 -19.49 15.25
CA GLY A 46 12.53 -18.73 14.47
C GLY A 46 12.28 -18.77 12.96
N GLY A 47 13.06 -18.01 12.21
CA GLY A 47 12.92 -17.85 10.76
C GLY A 47 13.01 -19.16 9.97
N VAL A 48 12.31 -19.20 8.84
CA VAL A 48 12.30 -20.35 7.91
C VAL A 48 12.99 -19.96 6.60
N ASP A 49 13.96 -20.76 6.16
CA ASP A 49 14.65 -20.60 4.88
C ASP A 49 14.13 -21.62 3.86
N THR A 50 13.63 -21.15 2.72
CA THR A 50 13.13 -21.99 1.62
C THR A 50 14.20 -22.29 0.56
N GLY A 51 15.40 -21.75 0.71
CA GLY A 51 16.48 -21.74 -0.27
C GLY A 51 16.43 -20.58 -1.26
N GLU A 52 15.24 -20.01 -1.50
CA GLU A 52 15.06 -18.81 -2.34
C GLU A 52 14.78 -17.56 -1.48
N GLU A 53 14.07 -17.73 -0.37
CA GLU A 53 13.62 -16.64 0.50
C GLU A 53 13.70 -17.04 1.98
N VAL A 54 14.04 -16.07 2.83
CA VAL A 54 13.98 -16.23 4.29
C VAL A 54 12.74 -15.53 4.82
N TRP A 55 11.92 -16.29 5.53
CA TRP A 55 10.69 -15.83 6.18
C TRP A 55 10.97 -15.62 7.67
N ASP A 56 11.22 -14.36 8.04
CA ASP A 56 11.50 -13.96 9.43
C ASP A 56 10.94 -12.56 9.73
N TYR A 57 11.04 -12.15 11.00
CA TYR A 57 10.80 -10.78 11.45
C TYR A 57 12.06 -9.94 11.29
N PHE A 58 12.03 -9.02 10.33
CA PHE A 58 13.08 -8.04 10.14
C PHE A 58 12.70 -6.71 10.81
N GLU A 59 13.70 -6.05 11.40
CA GLU A 59 13.52 -4.71 11.93
C GLU A 59 13.25 -3.72 10.79
N SER A 60 12.20 -2.91 10.95
CA SER A 60 11.91 -1.79 10.07
C SER A 60 12.01 -0.50 10.86
N VAL A 61 13.05 0.29 10.60
CA VAL A 61 13.30 1.56 11.27
C VAL A 61 12.66 2.69 10.47
N SER A 62 11.74 3.42 11.11
CA SER A 62 11.14 4.62 10.54
C SER A 62 11.23 5.78 11.54
N TRP A 63 11.49 6.98 11.03
CA TRP A 63 11.54 8.20 11.84
C TRP A 63 10.21 8.95 11.75
N GLN A 64 9.69 9.38 12.89
CA GLN A 64 8.50 10.22 12.97
C GLN A 64 8.86 11.52 13.68
N PHE A 65 8.46 12.64 13.08
CA PHE A 65 8.68 13.98 13.62
C PHE A 65 7.34 14.58 14.05
N ASP A 66 7.32 15.22 15.22
CA ASP A 66 6.20 16.08 15.59
C ASP A 66 6.23 17.40 14.79
N SER A 67 5.21 18.24 15.00
CA SER A 67 5.08 19.50 14.27
C SER A 67 6.23 20.51 14.50
N SER A 68 6.87 20.49 15.66
CA SER A 68 7.99 21.39 15.96
C SER A 68 9.27 20.92 15.28
N HIS A 69 9.58 19.62 15.41
CA HIS A 69 10.74 19.02 14.77
C HIS A 69 10.59 19.00 13.26
N LEU A 70 9.40 18.80 12.69
CA LEU A 70 9.19 18.87 11.24
C LEU A 70 9.48 20.27 10.68
N LYS A 71 9.14 21.33 11.42
CA LYS A 71 9.52 22.71 11.04
C LYS A 71 11.03 22.91 11.10
N GLN A 72 11.70 22.31 12.08
CA GLN A 72 13.16 22.35 12.17
C GLN A 72 13.80 21.62 10.98
N VAL A 73 13.35 20.41 10.67
CA VAL A 73 13.82 19.65 9.50
C VAL A 73 13.65 20.47 8.22
N ALA A 74 12.49 21.10 8.00
CA ALA A 74 12.27 21.95 6.84
C ALA A 74 13.24 23.15 6.77
N ARG A 75 13.61 23.72 7.92
CA ARG A 75 14.62 24.80 7.98
C ARG A 75 16.00 24.28 7.64
N GLU A 76 16.40 23.15 8.20
CA GLU A 76 17.70 22.51 7.93
C GLU A 76 17.84 22.16 6.45
N MET A 77 16.81 21.55 5.84
CA MET A 77 16.75 21.31 4.39
C MET A 77 17.02 22.59 3.58
N ALA A 78 16.32 23.68 3.92
CA ALA A 78 16.48 24.96 3.22
C ALA A 78 17.88 25.55 3.39
N MET A 79 18.49 25.43 4.58
CA MET A 79 19.87 25.85 4.83
C MET A 79 20.89 25.03 4.04
N GLU A 80 20.61 23.75 3.81
CA GLU A 80 21.41 22.85 2.98
C GLU A 80 21.16 23.02 1.46
N GLY A 81 20.29 23.95 1.06
CA GLY A 81 19.98 24.23 -0.34
C GLY A 81 18.94 23.28 -0.96
N THR A 82 18.27 22.47 -0.16
CA THR A 82 17.16 21.61 -0.59
C THR A 82 15.83 22.30 -0.35
N ASP A 83 14.98 22.42 -1.37
CA ASP A 83 13.61 22.95 -1.19
C ASP A 83 12.75 21.95 -0.40
N PRO A 84 12.36 22.24 0.85
CA PRO A 84 11.54 21.33 1.65
C PRO A 84 10.17 21.07 1.02
N TRP A 85 9.62 22.01 0.25
CA TRP A 85 8.30 21.88 -0.35
C TRP A 85 8.26 20.94 -1.56
N SER A 86 9.43 20.57 -2.10
CA SER A 86 9.54 19.51 -3.10
C SER A 86 9.33 18.10 -2.51
N MET A 87 9.56 17.93 -1.21
CA MET A 87 9.44 16.64 -0.51
C MET A 87 8.23 16.58 0.41
N LEU A 88 7.87 17.71 1.02
CA LEU A 88 6.73 17.81 1.91
C LEU A 88 5.43 17.95 1.11
N SER A 89 4.46 17.10 1.41
CA SER A 89 3.12 17.20 0.85
C SER A 89 2.07 17.01 1.94
N ILE A 90 0.90 17.61 1.74
CA ILE A 90 -0.25 17.36 2.60
C ILE A 90 -1.00 16.14 2.08
N SER A 91 -1.14 15.12 2.93
CA SER A 91 -1.87 13.91 2.58
C SER A 91 -3.36 14.21 2.36
N LYS A 92 -4.04 13.39 1.55
CA LYS A 92 -5.49 13.47 1.35
C LYS A 92 -6.27 13.47 2.68
N SER A 93 -5.85 12.63 3.64
CA SER A 93 -6.51 12.57 4.95
C SER A 93 -6.38 13.87 5.72
N ASN A 94 -5.24 14.56 5.65
CA ASN A 94 -5.07 15.86 6.29
C ASN A 94 -5.78 16.98 5.52
N ILE A 95 -5.83 16.94 4.18
CA ILE A 95 -6.67 17.87 3.38
C ILE A 95 -8.14 17.76 3.80
N ASN A 96 -8.67 16.54 3.94
CA ASN A 96 -10.07 16.33 4.34
C ASN A 96 -10.37 16.93 5.73
N LYS A 97 -9.41 16.92 6.66
CA LYS A 97 -9.57 17.53 8.00
C LYS A 97 -9.65 19.05 7.95
N LEU A 98 -9.14 19.69 6.91
CA LEU A 98 -9.25 21.15 6.72
C LEU A 98 -10.68 21.60 6.38
N GLY A 99 -11.54 20.67 5.95
CA GLY A 99 -12.94 20.98 5.60
C GLY A 99 -13.09 21.88 4.36
N TRP A 100 -12.06 21.97 3.52
CA TRP A 100 -12.09 22.79 2.30
C TRP A 100 -12.89 22.09 1.20
N ASP A 101 -13.67 22.89 0.48
CA ASP A 101 -14.43 22.41 -0.69
C ASP A 101 -13.54 22.29 -1.94
N GLU A 102 -14.12 21.72 -3.00
CA GLU A 102 -13.42 21.51 -4.27
C GLU A 102 -13.02 22.82 -4.94
N GLN A 103 -13.83 23.87 -4.80
CA GLN A 103 -13.52 25.20 -5.34
C GLN A 103 -12.24 25.75 -4.70
N ARG A 104 -12.13 25.71 -3.36
CA ARG A 104 -10.95 26.19 -2.64
C ARG A 104 -9.70 25.38 -2.99
N LEU A 105 -9.82 24.06 -3.09
CA LEU A 105 -8.70 23.20 -3.45
C LEU A 105 -8.20 23.46 -4.88
N SER A 106 -9.11 23.71 -5.83
CA SER A 106 -8.76 24.00 -7.21
C SER A 106 -7.99 25.32 -7.40
N GLN A 107 -8.13 26.27 -6.47
CA GLN A 107 -7.38 27.52 -6.48
C GLN A 107 -5.92 27.35 -6.02
N LEU A 108 -5.63 26.31 -5.22
CA LEU A 108 -4.35 26.13 -4.54
C LEU A 108 -3.54 24.94 -5.07
N GLY A 109 -4.16 24.04 -5.83
CA GLY A 109 -3.50 22.82 -6.29
C GLY A 109 -4.06 22.30 -7.62
N THR A 110 -3.41 21.26 -8.13
CA THR A 110 -3.83 20.58 -9.36
C THR A 110 -4.52 19.27 -9.04
N LYS A 111 -5.75 19.09 -9.52
CA LYS A 111 -6.51 17.84 -9.34
C LYS A 111 -5.91 16.74 -10.21
N LYS A 112 -5.39 15.68 -9.58
CA LYS A 112 -4.97 14.44 -10.24
C LYS A 112 -6.00 13.35 -9.99
N VAL A 113 -6.56 12.77 -11.05
CA VAL A 113 -7.51 11.64 -10.97
C VAL A 113 -6.81 10.38 -11.47
N THR A 114 -6.81 9.33 -10.65
CA THR A 114 -6.27 8.01 -10.99
C THR A 114 -7.31 6.94 -10.73
N GLN A 115 -7.47 6.01 -11.67
CA GLN A 115 -8.32 4.84 -11.47
C GLN A 115 -7.52 3.74 -10.78
N ARG A 116 -8.09 3.14 -9.74
CA ARG A 116 -7.50 1.99 -9.04
C ARG A 116 -8.42 0.79 -9.22
N PHE A 117 -7.88 -0.30 -9.77
CA PHE A 117 -8.53 -1.60 -9.76
C PHE A 117 -8.39 -2.22 -8.37
N THR A 118 -9.51 -2.50 -7.71
CA THR A 118 -9.56 -3.12 -6.37
C THR A 118 -10.95 -3.69 -6.14
N SER A 119 -11.05 -4.82 -5.45
CA SER A 119 -12.34 -5.28 -4.93
C SER A 119 -12.78 -4.39 -3.77
N ARG A 120 -14.10 -4.21 -3.61
CA ARG A 120 -14.73 -3.54 -2.45
C ARG A 120 -16.02 -4.27 -2.13
N LYS A 121 -16.33 -4.40 -0.83
CA LYS A 121 -17.65 -4.88 -0.42
C LYS A 121 -18.70 -3.88 -0.89
N ARG A 122 -19.82 -4.37 -1.41
CA ARG A 122 -21.00 -3.55 -1.67
C ARG A 122 -21.54 -3.14 -0.29
N ASN A 123 -21.51 -1.84 0.00
CA ASN A 123 -22.13 -1.27 1.20
C ASN A 123 -23.64 -1.39 1.13
#